data_AF-A0A7V3HA32-F1
#
_entry.id   AF-A0A7V3HA32-F1
#
_cell.length_a   1.000
_cell.length_b   1.000
_cell.length_c   1.000
_cell.angle_alpha   90.00
_cell.angle_beta   90.00
_cell.angle_gamma   90.00
#
_symmetry.space_group_name_H-M   'P 1'
#
loop_
_entity.id
_entity.type
_entity.pdbx_description
1 polymer ?
#
loop_
_entity_poly.entity_id
_entity_poly.type
_entity_poly.pdbx_seq_one_letter_code
_entity_poly.pdbx_strand_id
1 'polypeptide(L)'
;MIRAALAALVISAATIAPAYAQRAVVRGLDKVTGQARDYTLTIGRPTPIGSLEVIARSCTKSAPEETPEVAVYLEVFDNPPARAGEESERREVFHGWMFASSPGLNALDHPNYDIWAIDCRS
;
A
#
# COMPACT_ATOMS: atom_id res chain seq x y z
N MET A 1 15.89 -33.51 -55.72
CA MET A 1 15.47 -33.76 -54.32
C MET A 1 16.09 -32.68 -53.44
N ILE A 2 15.40 -31.55 -53.23
CA ILE A 2 15.94 -30.40 -52.47
C ILE A 2 14.95 -30.12 -51.34
N ARG A 3 15.35 -30.37 -50.09
CA ARG A 3 14.57 -30.08 -48.89
C ARG A 3 14.99 -28.71 -48.38
N ALA A 4 14.13 -27.71 -48.56
CA ALA A 4 14.30 -26.40 -47.94
C ALA A 4 13.91 -26.49 -46.46
N ALA A 5 14.86 -26.21 -45.57
CA ALA A 5 14.61 -26.11 -44.14
C ALA A 5 14.30 -24.64 -43.80
N LEU A 6 13.04 -24.36 -43.44
CA LEU A 6 12.61 -23.08 -42.89
C LEU A 6 13.03 -23.01 -41.42
N ALA A 7 14.03 -22.17 -41.11
CA ALA A 7 14.39 -21.83 -39.74
C ALA A 7 13.42 -20.76 -39.21
N ALA A 8 12.53 -21.13 -38.29
CA ALA A 8 11.64 -20.20 -37.60
C ALA A 8 12.43 -19.48 -36.49
N LEU A 9 12.71 -18.20 -36.67
CA LEU A 9 13.35 -17.34 -35.68
C LEU A 9 12.29 -16.88 -34.66
N VAL A 10 12.32 -17.43 -33.45
CA VAL A 10 11.45 -17.02 -32.34
C VAL A 10 12.06 -15.78 -31.68
N ILE A 11 11.44 -14.61 -31.87
CA ILE A 11 11.84 -13.36 -31.22
C ILE A 11 11.09 -13.28 -29.87
N SER A 12 11.78 -13.60 -28.78
CA SER A 12 11.28 -13.34 -27.42
C SER A 12 11.47 -11.87 -27.07
N ALA A 13 10.38 -11.10 -27.01
CA ALA A 13 10.40 -9.75 -26.45
C ALA A 13 10.41 -9.82 -24.92
N ALA A 14 11.56 -9.58 -24.30
CA ALA A 14 11.65 -9.38 -22.86
C ALA A 14 11.19 -7.95 -22.55
N THR A 15 9.99 -7.80 -21.98
CA THR A 15 9.53 -6.51 -21.45
C THR A 15 10.29 -6.20 -20.16
N ILE A 16 11.22 -5.25 -20.22
CA ILE A 16 11.87 -4.69 -19.03
C ILE A 16 10.87 -3.72 -18.40
N ALA A 17 10.04 -4.22 -17.48
CA ALA A 17 9.33 -3.34 -16.57
C ALA A 17 10.33 -2.80 -15.53
N PRO A 18 10.35 -1.50 -15.23
CA PRO A 18 11.23 -0.96 -14.21
C PRO A 18 10.84 -1.57 -12.85
N ALA A 19 11.73 -2.39 -12.29
CA ALA A 19 11.59 -2.99 -10.98
C ALA A 19 11.97 -2.02 -9.86
N TYR A 20 11.50 -0.77 -9.92
CA TYR A 20 11.54 0.10 -8.74
C TYR A 20 10.50 -0.45 -7.78
N ALA A 21 10.97 -1.12 -6.73
CA ALA A 21 10.10 -1.59 -5.65
C ALA A 21 9.61 -0.37 -4.89
N GLN A 22 8.57 0.27 -5.41
CA GLN A 22 7.98 1.44 -4.79
C GLN A 22 7.47 1.05 -3.40
N ARG A 23 7.71 1.92 -2.43
CA ARG A 23 7.29 1.75 -1.04
C ARG A 23 6.45 2.95 -0.65
N ALA A 24 5.33 2.69 -0.01
CA ALA A 24 4.55 3.72 0.66
C ALA A 24 5.02 3.82 2.11
N VAL A 25 5.05 5.03 2.65
CA VAL A 25 5.29 5.23 4.08
C VAL A 25 4.04 5.85 4.66
N VAL A 26 3.53 5.20 5.69
CA VAL A 26 2.38 5.66 6.46
C VAL A 26 2.79 5.87 7.92
N ARG A 27 2.16 6.80 8.60
CA ARG A 27 2.22 6.93 10.05
C ARG A 27 0.99 6.30 10.66
N GLY A 28 1.19 5.36 11.57
CA GLY A 28 0.12 4.78 12.38
C GLY A 28 0.15 5.36 13.79
N LEU A 29 -0.99 5.81 14.29
CA LEU A 29 -1.22 6.27 15.65
C LEU A 29 -2.08 5.25 16.38
N ASP A 30 -1.60 4.77 17.52
CA ASP A 30 -2.42 4.10 18.52
C ASP A 30 -3.09 5.16 19.39
N LYS A 31 -4.42 5.30 19.29
CA LYS A 31 -5.22 6.29 20.03
C LYS A 31 -5.33 5.94 21.52
N VAL A 32 -5.13 4.68 21.89
CA VAL A 32 -5.19 4.20 23.27
C VAL A 32 -3.89 4.56 24.01
N THR A 33 -2.74 4.35 23.36
CA THR A 33 -1.42 4.62 23.97
C THR A 33 -0.83 5.99 23.61
N GLY A 34 -1.37 6.65 22.59
CA GLY A 34 -0.85 7.90 22.03
C GLY A 34 0.45 7.73 21.23
N GLN A 35 0.89 6.50 20.96
CA GLN A 35 2.14 6.26 20.23
C GLN A 35 1.94 6.34 18.72
N ALA A 36 2.69 7.23 18.06
CA ALA A 36 2.77 7.31 16.61
C ALA A 36 4.08 6.68 16.10
N ARG A 37 3.99 5.85 15.05
CA ARG A 37 5.15 5.20 14.42
C ARG A 37 5.01 5.19 12.89
N ASP A 38 6.14 5.25 12.21
CA ASP A 38 6.19 5.21 10.75
C ASP A 38 6.42 3.77 10.27
N TYR A 39 5.61 3.35 9.31
CA TYR A 39 5.65 2.02 8.72
C TYR A 39 5.91 2.15 7.22
N THR A 40 6.92 1.42 6.76
CA THR A 40 7.23 1.33 5.33
C THR A 40 6.52 0.11 4.75
N LEU A 41 5.52 0.36 3.93
CA LEU A 41 4.70 -0.62 3.24
C LEU A 41 5.33 -0.98 1.90
N THR A 42 5.32 -2.27 1.57
CA THR A 42 5.64 -2.73 0.21
C THR A 42 4.36 -2.74 -0.61
N ILE A 43 4.36 -2.13 -1.80
CA ILE A 43 3.16 -2.09 -2.65
C ILE A 43 2.64 -3.51 -2.93
N GLY A 44 1.34 -3.69 -2.76
CA GLY A 44 0.61 -4.93 -2.96
C GLY A 44 0.78 -5.97 -1.85
N ARG A 45 1.54 -5.69 -0.78
CA ARG A 45 1.74 -6.62 0.33
C ARG A 45 1.03 -6.13 1.61
N PRO A 46 0.33 -7.03 2.34
CA PRO A 46 -0.23 -6.71 3.64
C PRO A 46 0.86 -6.46 4.68
N THR A 47 0.70 -5.41 5.46
CA THR A 47 1.57 -5.08 6.60
C THR A 47 0.71 -4.94 7.87
N PRO A 48 0.99 -5.69 8.94
CA PRO A 48 0.25 -5.57 10.19
C PRO A 48 0.68 -4.31 10.97
N ILE A 49 -0.30 -3.56 11.46
CA ILE A 49 -0.14 -2.38 12.31
C ILE A 49 -1.18 -2.46 13.43
N GLY A 50 -0.79 -2.91 14.63
CA GLY A 50 -1.75 -3.18 15.70
C GLY A 50 -2.71 -4.32 15.32
N SER A 51 -4.03 -4.08 15.40
CA SER A 51 -5.05 -5.00 14.86
C SER A 51 -5.34 -4.79 13.37
N LEU A 52 -4.74 -3.78 12.73
CA LEU A 52 -5.00 -3.45 11.35
C LEU A 52 -4.08 -4.23 10.42
N GLU A 53 -4.62 -4.65 9.28
CA GLU A 53 -3.86 -5.08 8.10
C GLU A 53 -3.95 -3.98 7.04
N VAL A 54 -2.80 -3.43 6.66
CA VAL A 54 -2.72 -2.30 5.73
C VAL A 54 -2.05 -2.73 4.45
N ILE A 55 -2.71 -2.46 3.32
CA ILE A 55 -2.21 -2.76 1.98
C ILE A 55 -2.14 -1.44 1.20
N ALA A 56 -0.92 -1.05 0.81
CA ALA A 56 -0.73 0.04 -0.15
C ALA A 56 -0.83 -0.52 -1.57
N ARG A 57 -1.79 -0.01 -2.37
CA ARG A 57 -1.96 -0.41 -3.78
C ARG A 57 -1.21 0.51 -4.73
N SER A 58 -1.09 1.78 -4.37
CA SER A 58 -0.37 2.78 -5.15
C SER A 58 0.26 3.79 -4.21
N CYS A 59 1.37 4.38 -4.65
CA CYS A 59 2.00 5.53 -4.03
C CYS A 59 2.37 6.50 -5.16
N THR A 60 2.22 7.79 -4.95
CA THR A 60 2.68 8.81 -5.90
C THR A 60 3.21 9.99 -5.11
N LYS A 61 4.35 10.53 -5.54
CA LYS A 61 4.99 11.69 -4.94
C LYS A 61 5.32 12.67 -6.04
N SER A 62 4.93 13.93 -5.86
CA SER A 62 5.18 15.00 -6.83
C SER A 62 6.68 15.23 -7.03
N ALA A 63 7.04 15.78 -8.19
CA ALA A 63 8.42 16.15 -8.46
C ALA A 63 8.87 17.31 -7.53
N PRO A 64 10.19 17.45 -7.27
CA PRO A 64 10.71 18.51 -6.40
C PRO A 64 10.40 19.94 -6.88
N GLU A 65 10.24 20.14 -8.18
CA GLU A 65 9.90 21.43 -8.82
C GLU A 65 8.40 21.77 -8.77
N GLU A 66 7.54 20.81 -8.44
CA GLU A 66 6.10 20.98 -8.29
C GLU A 66 5.71 21.23 -6.84
N THR A 67 4.43 21.52 -6.59
CA THR A 67 3.92 21.59 -5.21
C THR A 67 4.09 20.22 -4.53
N PRO A 68 4.77 20.14 -3.36
CA PRO A 68 4.98 18.88 -2.68
C PRO A 68 3.67 18.21 -2.28
N GLU A 69 3.43 17.02 -2.81
CA GLU A 69 2.29 16.18 -2.44
C GLU A 69 2.70 14.71 -2.46
N VAL A 70 2.09 13.93 -1.56
CA VAL A 70 2.19 12.47 -1.54
C VAL A 70 0.79 11.90 -1.44
N ALA A 71 0.41 11.10 -2.42
CA ALA A 71 -0.86 10.39 -2.44
C ALA A 71 -0.62 8.88 -2.37
N VAL A 72 -1.31 8.20 -1.45
CA VAL A 72 -1.24 6.75 -1.29
C VAL A 72 -2.65 6.18 -1.37
N TYR A 73 -2.84 5.16 -2.21
CA TYR A 73 -4.08 4.38 -2.21
C TYR A 73 -3.92 3.23 -1.23
N LEU A 74 -4.75 3.23 -0.19
CA LEU A 74 -4.72 2.24 0.89
C LEU A 74 -6.02 1.43 0.90
N GLU A 75 -5.87 0.15 1.19
CA GLU A 75 -6.92 -0.71 1.73
C GLU A 75 -6.53 -1.08 3.15
N VAL A 76 -7.44 -0.89 4.11
CA VAL A 76 -7.20 -1.18 5.52
C VAL A 76 -8.31 -2.09 6.01
N PHE A 77 -7.89 -3.19 6.65
CA PHE A 77 -8.78 -4.16 7.26
C PHE A 77 -8.52 -4.19 8.75
N ASP A 78 -9.59 -4.17 9.56
CA ASP A 78 -9.51 -4.46 10.99
C ASP A 78 -9.64 -5.97 11.20
N ASN A 79 -8.67 -6.54 11.89
CA ASN A 79 -8.58 -7.96 12.21
C ASN A 79 -8.42 -8.12 13.74
N PRO A 80 -9.47 -7.83 14.52
CA PRO A 80 -9.40 -7.90 15.97
C PRO A 80 -9.21 -9.36 16.43
N PRO A 81 -8.54 -9.59 17.57
CA PRO A 81 -8.42 -10.92 18.13
C PRO A 81 -9.82 -11.52 18.37
N ALA A 82 -9.96 -12.81 18.02
CA ALA A 82 -11.19 -13.56 18.26
C ALA A 82 -11.57 -13.50 19.75
N ARG A 83 -12.84 -13.19 20.02
CA ARG A 83 -13.40 -13.33 21.37
C ARG A 83 -13.69 -14.81 21.63
N ALA A 84 -13.73 -15.21 22.90
CA ALA A 84 -13.97 -16.61 23.25
C ALA A 84 -15.32 -17.09 22.70
N GLY A 85 -15.26 -18.04 21.75
CA GLY A 85 -16.45 -18.60 21.09
C GLY A 85 -16.89 -17.88 19.80
N GLU A 86 -16.16 -16.87 19.34
CA GLU A 86 -16.43 -16.13 18.11
C GLU A 86 -15.27 -16.28 17.11
N GLU A 87 -15.57 -16.32 15.82
CA GLU A 87 -14.54 -16.23 14.78
C GLU A 87 -14.07 -14.77 14.64
N SER A 88 -12.76 -14.57 14.40
CA SER A 88 -12.24 -13.25 14.07
C SER A 88 -12.70 -12.89 12.66
N GLU A 89 -13.52 -11.84 12.55
CA GLU A 89 -13.99 -11.34 11.27
C GLU A 89 -13.10 -10.20 10.78
N ARG A 90 -12.42 -10.44 9.65
CA ARG A 90 -11.67 -9.41 8.92
C ARG A 90 -12.65 -8.46 8.24
N ARG A 91 -12.71 -7.21 8.69
CA ARG A 91 -13.61 -6.18 8.15
C ARG A 91 -12.82 -5.09 7.44
N GLU A 92 -13.23 -4.69 6.24
CA GLU A 92 -12.69 -3.49 5.60
C GLU A 92 -13.15 -2.25 6.37
N VAL A 93 -12.19 -1.41 6.79
CA VAL A 93 -12.46 -0.17 7.53
C VAL A 93 -12.02 1.08 6.77
N PHE A 94 -11.25 0.92 5.70
CA PHE A 94 -10.92 2.00 4.78
C PHE A 94 -10.54 1.45 3.41
N HIS A 95 -11.03 2.11 2.36
CA HIS A 95 -10.46 2.01 1.03
C HIS A 95 -10.42 3.40 0.40
N GLY A 96 -9.30 3.76 -0.22
CA GLY A 96 -9.24 5.00 -1.00
C GLY A 96 -7.89 5.69 -0.98
N TRP A 97 -7.89 6.89 -1.56
CA TRP A 97 -6.73 7.76 -1.60
C TRP A 97 -6.60 8.56 -0.32
N MET A 98 -5.35 8.74 0.11
CA MET A 98 -5.00 9.54 1.26
C MET A 98 -3.82 10.45 0.88
N PHE A 99 -3.94 11.72 1.23
CA PHE A 99 -3.01 12.78 0.84
C PHE A 99 -2.21 13.23 2.05
N ALA A 100 -0.88 13.24 1.96
CA ALA A 100 -0.02 13.60 3.08
C ALA A 100 -0.20 15.06 3.50
N SER A 101 -0.54 15.95 2.56
CA SER A 101 -0.83 17.36 2.87
C SER A 101 -2.14 17.56 3.62
N SER A 102 -3.12 16.65 3.46
CA SER A 102 -4.47 16.78 3.99
C SER A 102 -5.11 15.41 4.30
N PRO A 103 -4.61 14.66 5.31
CA PRO A 103 -5.15 13.33 5.63
C PRO A 103 -6.64 13.36 6.01
N GLY A 104 -7.12 14.47 6.57
CA GLY A 104 -8.51 14.66 6.99
C GLY A 104 -9.54 14.66 5.85
N LEU A 105 -9.12 14.78 4.58
CA LEU A 105 -10.04 14.73 3.44
C LEU A 105 -10.64 13.33 3.22
N ASN A 106 -9.89 12.29 3.57
CA ASN A 106 -10.33 10.91 3.50
C ASN A 106 -9.62 10.13 4.60
N ALA A 107 -10.07 10.35 5.83
CA ALA A 107 -9.46 9.79 7.03
C ALA A 107 -9.97 8.37 7.32
N LEU A 108 -9.12 7.57 7.98
CA LEU A 108 -9.52 6.29 8.54
C LEU A 108 -10.43 6.51 9.76
N ASP A 109 -11.66 6.00 9.71
CA ASP A 109 -12.55 5.99 10.86
C ASP A 109 -12.42 4.67 11.64
N HIS A 110 -11.53 4.65 12.63
CA HIS A 110 -11.31 3.50 13.50
C HIS A 110 -11.17 3.93 14.96
N PRO A 111 -11.77 3.22 15.93
CA PRO A 111 -11.80 3.66 17.34
C PRO A 111 -10.42 3.70 18.00
N ASN A 112 -9.54 2.74 17.70
CA ASN A 112 -8.27 2.58 18.42
C ASN A 112 -7.05 3.02 17.62
N TYR A 113 -7.18 3.20 16.31
CA TYR A 113 -6.05 3.43 15.42
C TYR A 113 -6.38 4.55 14.46
N ASP A 114 -5.36 5.30 14.05
CA ASP A 114 -5.41 6.21 12.91
C ASP A 114 -4.21 5.90 12.01
N ILE A 115 -4.37 6.07 10.71
CA ILE A 115 -3.28 5.86 9.75
C ILE A 115 -3.35 6.97 8.70
N TRP A 116 -2.20 7.61 8.44
CA TRP A 116 -2.09 8.56 7.36
C TRP A 116 -0.85 8.38 6.49
N ALA A 117 -0.99 8.71 5.20
CA ALA A 117 0.12 8.78 4.26
C ALA A 117 1.14 9.86 4.68
N ILE A 118 2.43 9.56 4.54
CA ILE A 118 3.50 10.54 4.81
C ILE A 118 4.55 10.63 3.71
N ASP A 119 4.87 9.55 3.00
CA ASP A 119 5.92 9.56 1.98
C ASP A 119 5.79 8.43 0.95
N CYS A 120 6.44 8.58 -0.21
CA CYS A 120 6.74 7.49 -1.14
C CYS A 120 8.24 7.38 -1.34
N ARG A 121 8.76 6.15 -1.30
CA ARG A 121 10.18 5.84 -1.47
C ARG A 121 10.38 4.84 -2.60
N SER A 122 11.54 4.89 -3.23
CA SER A 122 12.02 3.93 -4.24
C SER A 122 13.06 2.96 -3.67
#